data_AF-A0A401RH09-F1
#
_entry.id   AF-A0A401RH09-F1
#
_cell.length_a   1.000
_cell.length_b   1.000
_cell.length_c   1.000
_cell.angle_alpha   90.00
_cell.angle_beta   90.00
_cell.angle_gamma   90.00
#
_symmetry.space_group_name_H-M   'P 1'
#
loop_
_entity.id
_entity.type
_entity.pdbx_description
1 polymer ?
#
loop_
_entity_poly.entity_id
_entity_poly.type
_entity_poly.pdbx_seq_one_letter_code
_entity_poly.pdbx_strand_id
1 'polypeptide(L)'
;MTSLNIKQVENGEEFNFKGFRLDWFRLQKMFSQSIEEPTQLPYLIAFPMVCCHFSNCIHDMCPEEYNVLQKRSLGLCNNFLDEIAKQASSCMINLCYEQHNLSEKLLPKHTAQTISKVVNKKRKKPVSKKAEPNREKPGIESQRKDRAVDTSMDKHHLTLTEYCMAINYVRELVVFEHTVLPTEYLTSQLEVRLT
;
A
#
# COMPACT_ATOMS: atom_id res chain seq x y z
N MET A 1 -16.58 -21.63 -20.14
CA MET A 1 -17.61 -22.30 -19.32
C MET A 1 -18.89 -22.53 -20.11
N THR A 2 -19.46 -21.51 -20.77
CA THR A 2 -20.67 -21.62 -21.62
C THR A 2 -20.58 -22.59 -22.81
N SER A 3 -19.39 -23.08 -23.13
CA SER A 3 -19.12 -24.05 -24.20
C SER A 3 -19.11 -25.51 -23.73
N LEU A 4 -19.18 -25.79 -22.42
CA LEU A 4 -19.18 -27.14 -21.87
C LEU A 4 -20.58 -27.74 -21.90
N ASN A 5 -20.71 -29.03 -22.23
CA ASN A 5 -21.99 -29.73 -22.23
C ASN A 5 -21.88 -31.22 -21.82
N ILE A 6 -23.00 -31.82 -21.42
CA ILE A 6 -23.12 -33.21 -20.95
C ILE A 6 -22.53 -34.23 -21.93
N LYS A 7 -22.70 -34.03 -23.24
CA LYS A 7 -22.26 -35.00 -24.25
C LYS A 7 -20.74 -35.18 -24.23
N GLN A 8 -19.98 -34.15 -23.86
CA GLN A 8 -18.52 -34.22 -23.77
C GLN A 8 -18.09 -35.14 -22.61
N VAL A 9 -18.83 -35.13 -21.50
CA VAL A 9 -18.60 -36.04 -20.37
C VAL A 9 -18.97 -37.47 -20.76
N GLU A 10 -20.12 -37.66 -21.41
CA GLU A 10 -20.58 -38.97 -21.89
C GLU A 10 -19.61 -39.58 -22.92
N ASN A 11 -18.97 -38.73 -23.74
CA ASN A 11 -17.97 -39.14 -24.72
C ASN A 11 -16.58 -39.41 -24.10
N GLY A 12 -16.41 -39.20 -22.79
CA GLY A 12 -15.13 -39.37 -22.11
C GLY A 12 -14.05 -38.37 -22.55
N GLU A 13 -14.44 -37.16 -22.97
CA GLU A 13 -13.48 -36.12 -23.34
C GLU A 13 -12.64 -35.69 -22.12
N GLU A 14 -11.32 -35.60 -22.30
CA GLU A 14 -10.41 -35.14 -21.25
C GLU A 14 -10.42 -33.61 -21.17
N PHE A 15 -11.03 -33.05 -20.12
CA PHE A 15 -11.09 -31.60 -19.93
C PHE A 15 -9.76 -31.04 -19.42
N ASN A 16 -9.20 -30.06 -20.12
CA ASN A 16 -7.94 -29.42 -19.74
C ASN A 16 -8.16 -27.97 -19.28
N PHE A 17 -8.29 -27.78 -17.97
CA PHE A 17 -8.43 -26.46 -17.34
C PHE A 17 -7.09 -25.84 -16.89
N LYS A 18 -5.95 -26.32 -17.40
CA LYS A 18 -4.63 -25.73 -17.06
C LYS A 18 -4.53 -24.26 -17.50
N GLY A 19 -5.26 -23.85 -18.55
CA GLY A 19 -5.36 -22.46 -18.98
C GLY A 19 -5.88 -21.53 -17.89
N PHE A 20 -6.92 -21.97 -17.17
CA PHE A 20 -7.44 -21.26 -15.99
C PHE A 20 -6.31 -21.05 -14.97
N ARG A 21 -5.54 -22.08 -14.59
CA ARG A 21 -4.42 -21.91 -13.64
C ARG A 21 -3.39 -20.85 -14.09
N LEU A 22 -3.16 -20.71 -15.39
CA LEU A 22 -2.25 -19.70 -15.95
C LEU A 22 -2.80 -18.27 -15.76
N ASP A 23 -4.11 -18.09 -15.82
CA ASP A 23 -4.75 -16.79 -15.65
C ASP A 23 -4.63 -16.26 -14.22
N TRP A 24 -4.54 -17.14 -13.22
CA TRP A 24 -4.29 -16.75 -11.82
C TRP A 24 -2.89 -16.17 -11.68
N PHE A 25 -1.89 -16.81 -12.29
CA PHE A 25 -0.53 -16.30 -12.30
C PHE A 25 -0.43 -14.97 -13.07
N ARG A 26 -1.18 -14.82 -14.17
CA ARG A 26 -1.27 -13.56 -14.90
C ARG A 26 -1.87 -12.46 -14.04
N LEU A 27 -2.96 -12.73 -13.32
CA LEU A 27 -3.59 -11.77 -12.42
C LEU A 27 -2.62 -11.32 -11.32
N GLN A 28 -1.91 -12.27 -10.69
CA GLN A 28 -0.88 -11.96 -9.69
C GLN A 28 0.24 -11.10 -10.28
N LYS A 29 0.71 -11.43 -11.49
CA LYS A 29 1.75 -10.66 -12.16
C LYS A 29 1.29 -9.24 -12.49
N MET A 30 0.06 -9.06 -12.97
CA MET A 30 -0.52 -7.75 -13.24
C MET A 30 -0.61 -6.93 -11.95
N PHE A 31 -1.03 -7.53 -10.84
CA PHE A 31 -1.04 -6.87 -9.54
C PHE A 31 0.36 -6.42 -9.12
N SER A 32 1.37 -7.29 -9.23
CA SER A 32 2.76 -6.94 -8.91
C SER A 32 3.29 -5.78 -9.76
N GLN A 33 2.86 -5.65 -11.01
CA GLN A 33 3.23 -4.51 -11.85
C GLN A 33 2.47 -3.24 -11.45
N SER A 34 1.17 -3.36 -11.13
CA SER A 34 0.34 -2.23 -10.74
C SER A 34 0.75 -1.63 -9.39
N ILE A 35 1.20 -2.44 -8.44
CA ILE A 35 1.59 -1.92 -7.11
C ILE A 35 2.92 -1.14 -7.13
N GLU A 36 3.75 -1.34 -8.16
CA GLU A 36 4.98 -0.58 -8.36
C GLU A 36 4.74 0.79 -9.01
N GLU A 37 3.57 1.00 -9.62
CA GLU A 37 3.24 2.20 -10.41
C GLU A 37 2.28 3.13 -9.62
N PRO A 38 2.72 4.34 -9.20
CA PRO A 38 1.92 5.26 -8.39
C PRO A 38 0.54 5.58 -8.99
N THR A 39 0.45 5.70 -10.31
CA THR A 39 -0.80 6.02 -11.01
C THR A 39 -1.82 4.89 -11.00
N GLN A 40 -1.40 3.67 -10.68
CA GLN A 40 -2.25 2.47 -10.64
C GLN A 40 -2.72 2.13 -9.23
N LEU A 41 -2.08 2.68 -8.19
CA LEU A 41 -2.39 2.42 -6.79
C LEU A 41 -3.88 2.54 -6.40
N PRO A 42 -4.63 3.59 -6.82
CA PRO A 42 -6.05 3.69 -6.42
C PRO A 42 -6.93 2.58 -7.02
N TYR A 43 -6.45 1.90 -8.07
CA TYR A 43 -7.19 0.82 -8.74
C TYR A 43 -6.86 -0.58 -8.23
N LEU A 44 -5.93 -0.71 -7.26
CA LEU A 44 -5.49 -2.02 -6.76
C LEU A 44 -6.63 -2.86 -6.16
N ILE A 45 -7.69 -2.23 -5.67
CA ILE A 45 -8.87 -2.92 -5.14
C ILE A 45 -9.61 -3.76 -6.20
N ALA A 46 -9.42 -3.46 -7.48
CA ALA A 46 -10.00 -4.24 -8.58
C ALA A 46 -9.51 -5.69 -8.57
N PHE A 47 -8.29 -5.97 -8.12
CA PHE A 47 -7.74 -7.34 -8.09
C PHE A 47 -8.46 -8.25 -7.07
N PRO A 48 -8.65 -7.84 -5.79
CA PRO A 48 -9.57 -8.51 -4.86
C PRO A 48 -11.01 -8.63 -5.39
N MET A 49 -11.55 -7.61 -6.05
CA MET A 49 -12.90 -7.65 -6.61
C MET A 49 -13.05 -8.72 -7.70
N VAL A 50 -12.04 -8.91 -8.55
CA VAL A 50 -12.05 -9.97 -9.57
C VAL A 50 -12.18 -11.36 -8.93
N CYS A 51 -11.61 -11.58 -7.75
CA CYS A 51 -11.74 -12.85 -7.03
C CYS A 51 -13.19 -13.16 -6.61
N CYS A 52 -14.05 -12.14 -6.45
CA CYS A 52 -15.47 -12.32 -6.16
C CYS A 52 -16.24 -12.94 -7.34
N HIS A 53 -15.74 -12.78 -8.57
CA HIS A 53 -16.39 -13.29 -9.77
C HIS A 53 -16.03 -14.75 -10.10
N PHE A 54 -15.07 -15.36 -9.41
CA PHE A 54 -14.65 -16.73 -9.70
C PHE A 54 -15.71 -17.77 -9.34
N SER A 55 -16.68 -17.43 -8.50
CA SER A 55 -17.87 -18.25 -8.26
C SER A 55 -18.73 -18.43 -9.51
N ASN A 56 -18.69 -17.49 -10.46
CA ASN A 56 -19.43 -17.60 -11.73
C ASN A 56 -18.78 -18.58 -12.71
N CYS A 57 -17.61 -19.11 -12.36
CA CYS A 57 -16.87 -20.06 -13.17
C CYS A 57 -17.07 -21.52 -12.71
N ILE A 58 -18.11 -21.80 -11.92
CA ILE A 58 -18.51 -23.17 -11.55
C ILE A 58 -19.56 -23.71 -12.52
N HIS A 59 -19.61 -25.03 -12.69
CA HIS A 59 -20.69 -25.71 -13.42
C HIS A 59 -21.19 -26.94 -12.67
N ASP A 60 -22.50 -27.20 -12.72
CA ASP A 60 -23.13 -28.35 -12.05
C ASP A 60 -22.59 -29.71 -12.51
N MET A 61 -21.99 -29.75 -13.70
CA MET A 61 -21.35 -30.95 -14.29
C MET A 61 -19.93 -31.21 -13.78
N CYS A 62 -19.32 -30.27 -13.06
CA CYS A 62 -17.96 -30.38 -12.55
C CYS A 62 -17.89 -29.96 -11.07
N PRO A 63 -18.71 -30.55 -10.17
CA PRO A 63 -18.76 -30.14 -8.77
C PRO A 63 -17.43 -30.30 -8.02
N GLU A 64 -16.53 -31.14 -8.53
CA GLU A 64 -15.20 -31.39 -7.95
C GLU A 64 -14.31 -30.13 -7.96
N GLU A 65 -14.57 -29.16 -8.84
CA GLU A 65 -13.76 -27.95 -8.97
C GLU A 65 -14.08 -26.89 -7.91
N TYR A 66 -15.26 -26.95 -7.30
CA TYR A 66 -15.78 -25.93 -6.39
C TYR A 66 -14.80 -25.60 -5.26
N ASN A 67 -14.38 -26.62 -4.51
CA ASN A 67 -13.48 -26.45 -3.35
C ASN A 67 -12.12 -25.87 -3.77
N VAL A 68 -11.63 -26.25 -4.95
CA VAL A 68 -10.35 -25.77 -5.47
C VAL A 68 -10.46 -24.30 -5.86
N LEU A 69 -11.51 -23.91 -6.58
CA LEU A 69 -11.77 -22.53 -6.96
C LEU A 69 -12.01 -21.64 -5.75
N GLN A 70 -12.85 -22.06 -4.81
CA GLN A 70 -13.11 -21.30 -3.58
C GLN A 70 -11.81 -21.01 -2.82
N LYS A 71 -11.05 -22.05 -2.47
CA LYS A 71 -9.79 -21.92 -1.71
C LYS A 71 -8.79 -21.02 -2.43
N ARG A 72 -8.67 -21.16 -3.75
CA ARG A 72 -7.71 -20.38 -4.54
C ARG A 72 -8.15 -18.92 -4.67
N SER A 73 -9.44 -18.65 -4.88
CA SER A 73 -10.01 -17.29 -4.99
C SER A 73 -9.84 -16.54 -3.68
N LEU A 74 -10.18 -17.18 -2.57
CA LEU A 74 -10.00 -16.61 -1.24
C LEU A 74 -8.52 -16.35 -0.94
N GLY A 75 -7.65 -17.31 -1.25
CA GLY A 75 -6.20 -17.15 -1.07
C GLY A 75 -5.62 -15.98 -1.88
N LEU A 76 -6.07 -15.79 -3.13
CA LEU A 76 -5.66 -14.63 -3.93
C LEU A 76 -6.18 -13.31 -3.34
N CYS A 77 -7.47 -13.25 -3.01
CA CYS A 77 -8.09 -12.05 -2.42
C CYS A 77 -7.32 -11.62 -1.17
N ASN A 78 -7.08 -12.56 -0.25
CA ASN A 78 -6.34 -12.30 0.99
C ASN A 78 -4.90 -11.83 0.70
N ASN A 79 -4.19 -12.46 -0.24
CA ASN A 79 -2.82 -12.07 -0.58
C ASN A 79 -2.76 -10.65 -1.18
N PHE A 80 -3.72 -10.28 -2.05
CA PHE A 80 -3.77 -8.95 -2.62
C PHE A 80 -4.04 -7.90 -1.54
N LEU A 81 -5.04 -8.12 -0.69
CA LEU A 81 -5.37 -7.19 0.39
C LEU A 81 -4.23 -7.05 1.41
N ASP A 82 -3.60 -8.16 1.78
CA ASP A 82 -2.44 -8.17 2.69
C ASP A 82 -1.26 -7.39 2.11
N GLU A 83 -0.96 -7.55 0.81
CA GLU A 83 0.13 -6.81 0.18
C GLU A 83 -0.19 -5.31 0.08
N ILE A 84 -1.41 -4.92 -0.31
CA ILE A 84 -1.84 -3.50 -0.31
C ILE A 84 -1.70 -2.92 1.10
N ALA A 85 -2.16 -3.63 2.12
CA ALA A 85 -2.10 -3.19 3.51
C ALA A 85 -0.66 -3.07 4.02
N LYS A 86 0.23 -4.01 3.67
CA LYS A 86 1.65 -3.97 4.00
C LYS A 86 2.36 -2.77 3.39
N GLN A 87 2.08 -2.45 2.12
CA GLN A 87 2.66 -1.29 1.46
C GLN A 87 2.14 0.02 2.04
N ALA A 88 0.83 0.12 2.27
CA ALA A 88 0.21 1.28 2.93
C ALA A 88 0.81 1.52 4.33
N SER A 89 0.89 0.46 5.13
CA SER A 89 1.50 0.47 6.46
C SER A 89 2.97 0.90 6.42
N SER A 90 3.75 0.40 5.45
CA SER A 90 5.15 0.82 5.28
C SER A 90 5.30 2.29 4.91
N CYS A 91 4.44 2.78 4.02
CA CYS A 91 4.40 4.20 3.66
C CYS A 91 4.08 5.07 4.89
N MET A 92 3.14 4.64 5.73
CA MET A 92 2.78 5.33 6.96
C MET A 92 3.92 5.37 7.98
N ILE A 93 4.67 4.28 8.17
CA ILE A 93 5.84 4.26 9.05
C ILE A 93 6.93 5.22 8.56
N ASN A 94 7.16 5.29 7.24
CA ASN A 94 8.11 6.26 6.67
C ASN A 94 7.66 7.71 6.90
N LEU A 95 6.35 7.99 6.78
CA LEU A 95 5.79 9.31 7.15
C LEU A 95 6.04 9.63 8.62
N CYS A 96 5.78 8.68 9.52
CA CYS A 96 6.07 8.85 10.95
C CYS A 96 7.56 9.15 11.19
N TYR A 97 8.46 8.48 10.47
CA TYR A 97 9.90 8.73 10.56
C TYR A 97 10.29 10.14 10.09
N GLU A 98 9.75 10.60 8.96
CA GLU A 98 9.96 11.97 8.48
C GLU A 98 9.43 13.01 9.48
N GLN A 99 8.23 12.78 10.04
CA GLN A 99 7.66 13.65 11.07
C GLN A 99 8.48 13.65 12.37
N HIS A 100 9.03 12.49 12.75
CA HIS A 100 9.95 12.39 13.87
C HIS A 100 11.21 13.24 13.63
N ASN A 101 11.80 13.18 12.43
CA ASN A 101 12.97 13.99 12.08
C ASN A 101 12.67 15.51 12.14
N LEU A 102 11.47 15.94 11.74
CA LEU A 102 11.05 17.33 11.90
C LEU A 102 10.90 17.71 13.38
N SER A 103 10.32 16.81 14.18
CA SER A 103 10.15 17.00 15.62
C SER A 103 11.49 17.09 16.35
N GLU A 104 12.47 16.27 15.97
CA GLU A 104 13.83 16.30 16.51
C GLU A 104 14.49 17.68 16.33
N LYS A 105 14.24 18.36 15.20
CA LYS A 105 14.79 19.72 14.94
C LYS A 105 14.28 20.77 15.93
N LEU A 106 13.15 20.51 16.59
CA LEU A 106 12.54 21.42 17.57
C LEU A 106 13.12 21.26 18.99
N LEU A 107 13.95 20.23 19.22
CA LEU A 107 14.47 19.98 20.57
C LEU A 107 15.37 21.10 21.09
N PRO A 108 15.36 21.39 22.41
CA PRO A 108 16.13 22.47 23.02
C PRO A 108 17.65 22.42 22.71
N LYS A 109 18.19 21.21 22.48
CA LYS A 109 19.60 20.99 22.10
C LYS A 109 20.02 21.80 20.87
N HIS A 110 19.09 22.11 19.97
CA HIS A 110 19.36 22.88 18.76
C HIS A 110 19.45 24.39 19.01
N THR A 111 19.02 24.89 20.17
CA THR A 111 19.05 26.32 20.53
C THR A 111 20.39 26.80 21.11
N ALA A 112 21.27 25.87 21.50
CA ALA A 112 22.53 26.15 22.18
C ALA A 112 23.43 27.15 21.42
N GLN A 113 23.50 27.04 20.09
CA GLN A 113 24.27 27.95 19.25
C GLN A 113 23.71 29.39 19.30
N THR A 114 22.39 29.54 19.23
CA THR A 114 21.72 30.84 19.33
C THR A 114 22.03 31.51 20.68
N ILE A 115 21.96 30.74 21.77
CA ILE A 115 22.32 31.23 23.11
C ILE A 115 23.80 31.65 23.17
N SER A 116 24.71 30.81 22.68
CA SER A 116 26.15 31.10 22.66
C SER A 116 26.49 32.38 21.88
N LYS A 117 25.84 32.61 20.73
CA LYS A 117 26.00 33.86 19.96
C LYS A 117 25.61 35.09 20.76
N VAL A 118 24.45 35.04 21.43
CA VAL A 118 23.96 36.16 22.25
C VAL A 118 24.89 36.41 23.44
N VAL A 119 25.35 35.36 24.12
CA VAL A 119 26.26 35.47 25.28
C VAL A 119 27.62 36.01 24.87
N ASN A 120 28.22 35.52 23.78
CA ASN A 120 29.53 35.98 23.31
C ASN A 120 29.50 37.42 22.81
N LYS A 121 28.39 37.84 22.17
CA LYS A 121 28.15 39.23 21.77
C LYS A 121 28.10 40.16 22.99
N LYS A 122 27.42 39.74 24.07
CA LYS A 122 27.42 40.50 25.35
C LYS A 122 28.81 40.58 26.00
N ARG A 123 29.61 39.52 25.90
CA ARG A 123 30.95 39.44 26.50
C ARG A 123 32.07 40.11 25.68
N LYS A 124 31.76 40.78 24.55
CA LYS A 124 32.74 41.41 23.63
C LYS A 124 33.91 40.49 23.23
N LYS A 125 33.71 39.16 23.21
CA LYS A 125 34.73 38.22 22.73
C LYS A 125 34.80 38.27 21.20
N PRO A 126 36.00 38.17 20.59
CA PRO A 126 36.14 38.16 19.14
C PRO A 126 35.37 36.98 18.54
N VAL A 127 34.53 37.27 17.55
CA VAL A 127 33.72 36.26 16.86
C VAL A 127 34.66 35.41 16.00
N SER A 128 34.83 34.14 16.36
CA SER A 128 35.52 33.15 15.53
C SER A 128 34.78 33.01 14.19
N LYS A 129 35.43 33.37 13.08
CA LYS A 129 34.91 33.26 11.69
C LYS A 129 34.97 31.82 11.16
N LYS A 130 34.70 30.79 11.96
CA LYS A 130 34.41 29.47 11.37
C LYS A 130 33.03 29.56 10.74
N ALA A 131 32.97 29.49 9.41
CA ALA A 131 31.74 29.48 8.63
C ALA A 131 30.75 28.50 9.27
N GLU A 132 29.72 29.06 9.92
CA GLU A 132 28.72 28.22 10.56
C GLU A 132 27.90 27.55 9.47
N PRO A 133 27.61 26.24 9.59
CA PRO A 133 26.68 25.60 8.69
C PRO A 133 25.34 26.34 8.80
N ASN A 134 24.84 26.82 7.67
CA ASN A 134 23.59 27.55 7.58
C ASN A 134 22.46 26.60 8.03
N ARG A 135 22.05 26.69 9.30
CA ARG A 135 20.95 25.90 9.84
C ARG A 135 19.65 26.59 9.47
N GLU A 136 18.95 26.02 8.50
CA GLU A 136 17.59 26.43 8.17
C GLU A 136 16.71 26.35 9.42
N LYS A 137 15.85 27.36 9.58
CA LYS A 137 14.91 27.38 10.71
C LYS A 137 13.81 26.35 10.44
N PRO A 138 13.40 25.57 11.46
CA PRO A 138 12.22 24.70 11.34
C PRO A 138 11.01 25.50 10.83
N GLY A 139 10.23 24.88 9.94
CA GLY A 139 9.10 25.48 9.24
C GLY A 139 9.42 26.04 7.85
N ILE A 140 10.70 26.23 7.49
CA ILE A 140 11.07 26.60 6.11
C ILE A 140 10.73 25.47 5.13
N GLU A 141 10.85 24.22 5.56
CA GLU A 141 10.48 23.04 4.77
C GLU A 141 9.00 23.03 4.34
N SER A 142 8.12 23.70 5.08
CA SER A 142 6.69 23.80 4.79
C SER A 142 6.33 25.01 3.93
N GLN A 143 7.26 25.95 3.71
CA GLN A 143 7.02 27.15 2.89
C GLN A 143 7.19 26.81 1.40
N ARG A 144 6.17 26.17 0.83
CA ARG A 144 6.15 25.80 -0.59
C ARG A 144 6.09 27.03 -1.48
N LYS A 145 6.96 27.07 -2.50
CA LYS A 145 6.98 28.11 -3.53
C LYS A 145 6.31 27.67 -4.84
N ASP A 146 6.50 26.40 -5.21
CA ASP A 146 5.98 25.81 -6.44
C ASP A 146 5.55 24.37 -6.15
N ARG A 147 4.41 23.95 -6.71
CA ARG A 147 3.90 22.58 -6.59
C ARG A 147 4.60 21.61 -7.54
N ALA A 148 5.26 22.09 -8.59
CA ALA A 148 6.08 21.25 -9.47
C ALA A 148 7.34 20.70 -8.76
N VAL A 149 7.72 21.30 -7.63
CA VAL A 149 8.83 20.81 -6.80
C VAL A 149 8.27 19.81 -5.78
N ASP A 150 8.39 18.52 -6.10
CA ASP A 150 7.97 17.45 -5.21
C ASP A 150 8.98 17.17 -4.11
N THR A 151 8.52 17.23 -2.87
CA THR A 151 9.31 16.81 -1.70
C THR A 151 9.12 15.32 -1.41
N SER A 152 10.01 14.75 -0.59
CA SER A 152 9.84 13.38 -0.09
C SER A 152 8.49 13.23 0.63
N MET A 153 8.12 14.22 1.45
CA MET A 153 6.86 14.22 2.20
C MET A 153 5.63 14.21 1.28
N ASP A 154 5.67 14.95 0.17
CA ASP A 154 4.58 14.95 -0.83
C ASP A 154 4.37 13.57 -1.44
N LYS A 155 5.46 12.93 -1.87
CA LYS A 155 5.40 11.59 -2.47
C LYS A 155 4.81 10.58 -1.51
N HIS A 156 5.23 10.60 -0.25
CA HIS A 156 4.68 9.71 0.76
C HIS A 156 3.19 9.99 1.03
N HIS A 157 2.78 11.25 1.17
CA HIS A 157 1.37 11.59 1.39
C HIS A 157 0.49 11.20 0.21
N LEU A 158 0.92 11.46 -1.02
CA LEU A 158 0.20 11.06 -2.22
C LEU A 158 0.05 9.54 -2.25
N THR A 159 1.16 8.81 -2.18
CA THR A 159 1.16 7.33 -2.21
C THR A 159 0.29 6.73 -1.11
N LEU A 160 0.38 7.22 0.14
CA LEU A 160 -0.49 6.74 1.22
C LEU A 160 -1.96 7.02 0.93
N THR A 161 -2.28 8.20 0.39
CA THR A 161 -3.65 8.54 0.03
C THR A 161 -4.20 7.58 -1.03
N GLU A 162 -3.43 7.28 -2.08
CA GLU A 162 -3.85 6.34 -3.12
C GLU A 162 -4.11 4.93 -2.57
N TYR A 163 -3.22 4.42 -1.70
CA TYR A 163 -3.44 3.13 -1.04
C TYR A 163 -4.69 3.12 -0.15
N CYS A 164 -4.90 4.19 0.61
CA CYS A 164 -6.08 4.34 1.46
C CYS A 164 -7.37 4.48 0.65
N MET A 165 -7.32 5.10 -0.54
CA MET A 165 -8.44 5.13 -1.48
C MET A 165 -8.78 3.72 -1.97
N ALA A 166 -7.78 2.93 -2.36
CA ALA A 166 -7.99 1.55 -2.79
C ALA A 166 -8.62 0.69 -1.68
N ILE A 167 -8.03 0.67 -0.47
CA ILE A 167 -8.53 -0.15 0.64
C ILE A 167 -9.92 0.27 1.11
N ASN A 168 -10.27 1.56 1.09
CA ASN A 168 -11.58 2.04 1.53
C ASN A 168 -12.65 2.06 0.42
N TYR A 169 -12.31 1.66 -0.82
CA TYR A 169 -13.25 1.76 -1.94
C TYR A 169 -14.51 0.89 -1.73
N VAL A 170 -14.34 -0.31 -1.19
CA VAL A 170 -15.44 -1.22 -0.82
C VAL A 170 -15.37 -1.57 0.67
N ARG A 171 -16.53 -1.69 1.30
CA ARG A 171 -16.64 -2.05 2.73
C ARG A 171 -16.37 -3.53 2.96
N GLU A 172 -16.88 -4.36 2.07
CA GLU A 172 -16.77 -5.82 2.15
C GLU A 172 -16.68 -6.42 0.75
N LEU A 173 -16.04 -7.58 0.66
CA LEU A 173 -15.93 -8.41 -0.53
C LEU A 173 -16.50 -9.79 -0.19
N VAL A 174 -17.40 -10.28 -1.03
CA VAL A 174 -17.96 -11.63 -0.88
C VAL A 174 -17.29 -12.54 -1.90
N VAL A 175 -16.38 -13.38 -1.42
CA VAL A 175 -15.65 -14.37 -2.24
C VAL A 175 -16.23 -15.74 -1.93
N PHE A 176 -17.10 -16.25 -2.81
CA PHE A 176 -17.95 -17.41 -2.52
C PHE A 176 -18.73 -17.15 -1.21
N GLU A 177 -18.72 -18.08 -0.25
CA GLU A 177 -19.41 -17.96 1.03
C GLU A 177 -18.61 -17.18 2.09
N HIS A 178 -17.52 -16.50 1.72
CA HIS A 178 -16.65 -15.78 2.66
C HIS A 178 -16.79 -14.27 2.51
N THR A 179 -17.05 -13.59 3.62
CA THR A 179 -17.00 -12.12 3.70
C THR A 179 -15.61 -11.67 4.14
N VAL A 180 -15.00 -10.79 3.36
CA VAL A 180 -13.66 -10.24 3.58
C VAL A 180 -13.77 -8.73 3.71
N LEU A 181 -13.19 -8.16 4.77
CA LEU A 181 -13.22 -6.72 5.06
C LEU A 181 -11.84 -6.10 4.76
N PRO A 182 -11.68 -5.33 3.67
CA PRO A 182 -10.37 -4.79 3.29
C PRO A 182 -9.69 -3.94 4.36
N THR A 183 -10.46 -3.13 5.10
CA THR A 183 -9.94 -2.21 6.12
C THR A 183 -9.29 -2.94 7.30
N GLU A 184 -9.77 -4.14 7.64
CA GLU A 184 -9.22 -4.95 8.74
C GLU A 184 -7.78 -5.40 8.47
N TYR A 185 -7.41 -5.60 7.20
CA TYR A 185 -6.02 -5.92 6.84
C TYR A 185 -5.08 -4.78 7.20
N LEU A 186 -5.48 -3.53 6.91
CA LEU A 186 -4.69 -2.37 7.29
C LEU A 186 -4.63 -2.23 8.81
N THR A 187 -5.76 -2.29 9.50
CA THR A 187 -5.82 -2.22 10.97
C THR A 187 -4.87 -3.22 11.61
N SER A 188 -4.94 -4.50 11.21
CA SER A 188 -4.07 -5.56 11.72
C SER A 188 -2.59 -5.30 11.43
N GLN A 189 -2.23 -4.85 10.22
CA GLN A 189 -0.85 -4.50 9.87
C GLN A 189 -0.33 -3.29 10.68
N LEU A 190 -1.21 -2.35 11.04
CA LEU A 190 -0.83 -1.19 11.85
C LEU A 190 -0.61 -1.55 13.31
N GLU A 191 -1.49 -2.37 13.89
CA GLU A 191 -1.34 -2.87 15.25
C GLU A 191 0.02 -3.55 15.41
N VAL A 192 0.34 -4.53 14.57
CA VAL A 192 1.61 -5.28 14.62
C VAL A 192 2.86 -4.37 14.57
N ARG A 193 2.78 -3.22 13.92
CA ARG A 193 3.93 -2.32 13.74
C ARG A 193 4.02 -1.18 14.74
N LEU A 194 2.92 -0.83 15.40
CA LEU A 194 2.83 0.32 16.30
C LEU A 194 2.64 -0.08 17.77
N THR A 195 2.24 -1.31 18.05
CA THR A 195 2.18 -1.90 19.40
C THR A 195 3.31 -2.90 19.60
#